data_AF-A0A9D4MW42-F1
#
_entry.id   AF-A0A9D4MW42-F1
#
_cell.length_a   1.000
_cell.length_b   1.000
_cell.length_c   1.000
_cell.angle_alpha   90.00
_cell.angle_beta   90.00
_cell.angle_gamma   90.00
#
_symmetry.space_group_name_H-M   'P 1'
#
loop_
_entity.id
_entity.type
_entity.pdbx_description
1 polymer ?
#
loop_
_entity_poly.entity_id
_entity_poly.type
_entity_poly.pdbx_seq_one_letter_code
_entity_poly.pdbx_strand_id
1 'polypeptide(L)' 'MTSVAEWYEKNLMLHRFWSVDDSQVHTEYSSLRSIVVSNFEETIKMPINEPAVGKRKSQIQEYVDYYSGAGV' A
#
# COMPACT_ATOMS: atom_id res chain seq x y z
N MET A 1 -1.83 -6.75 0.04
CA MET A 1 -1.77 -5.58 -0.87
C MET A 1 -2.12 -5.93 -2.32
N THR A 2 -1.52 -6.96 -2.91
CA THR A 2 -1.69 -7.30 -4.35
C THR A 2 -3.14 -7.55 -4.75
N SER A 3 -3.93 -8.23 -3.93
CA SER A 3 -5.35 -8.49 -4.18
C SER A 3 -6.19 -7.21 -4.27
N VAL A 4 -5.84 -6.18 -3.49
CA VAL A 4 -6.54 -4.88 -3.49
C VAL A 4 -6.13 -4.08 -4.73
N ALA A 5 -4.84 -4.03 -5.06
CA ALA A 5 -4.36 -3.39 -6.30
C ALA A 5 -4.99 -4.05 -7.55
N GLU A 6 -5.05 -5.38 -7.58
CA GLU A 6 -5.71 -6.12 -8.67
C GLU A 6 -7.22 -5.82 -8.77
N TRP A 7 -7.89 -5.51 -7.66
CA TRP A 7 -9.29 -5.13 -7.70
C TRP A 7 -9.49 -3.83 -8.48
N TYR A 8 -8.61 -2.84 -8.24
CA TYR A 8 -8.59 -1.58 -8.97
C TYR A 8 -8.24 -1.77 -10.45
N GLU A 9 -7.28 -2.65 -10.76
CA GLU A 9 -6.89 -2.98 -12.13
C GLU A 9 -8.04 -3.65 -12.89
N LYS A 10 -8.69 -4.66 -12.30
CA LYS A 10 -9.71 -5.48 -12.98
C LYS A 10 -11.05 -4.76 -13.14
N ASN A 11 -11.49 -4.01 -12.13
CA ASN A 11 -12.84 -3.44 -12.11
C ASN A 11 -12.89 -2.00 -12.61
N LEU A 12 -11.83 -1.22 -12.38
CA LEU A 12 -11.78 0.21 -12.75
C LEU A 12 -10.79 0.50 -13.87
N MET A 13 -10.14 -0.52 -14.44
CA MET A 13 -9.12 -0.38 -15.50
C MET A 13 -7.99 0.58 -15.11
N LEU A 14 -7.69 0.65 -13.81
CA LEU A 14 -6.51 1.35 -13.31
C LEU A 14 -5.26 0.52 -13.65
N HIS A 15 -4.09 1.15 -13.61
CA HIS A 15 -2.82 0.47 -13.80
C HIS A 15 -1.88 0.76 -12.62
N ARG A 16 -0.90 -0.12 -12.41
CA ARG A 16 0.17 0.13 -11.43
C ARG A 16 1.05 1.25 -11.94
N PHE A 17 1.03 2.36 -11.23
CA PHE A 17 1.84 3.52 -11.53
C PHE A 17 3.22 3.42 -10.89
N TRP A 18 3.26 2.96 -9.64
CA TRP A 18 4.49 2.85 -8.87
C TRP A 18 4.38 1.79 -7.78
N SER A 19 5.50 1.21 -7.38
CA SER A 19 5.55 0.25 -6.28
C SER A 19 6.85 0.38 -5.51
N VAL A 20 6.76 0.20 -4.20
CA VAL A 20 7.89 0.25 -3.28
C VAL A 20 7.83 -0.90 -2.31
N ASP A 21 9.00 -1.48 -2.07
CA ASP A 21 9.18 -2.53 -1.09
C ASP A 21 9.86 -2.03 0.21
N ASP A 22 9.97 -2.95 1.16
CA ASP A 22 10.58 -2.73 2.46
C ASP A 22 12.10 -2.55 2.40
N SER A 23 12.76 -2.81 1.26
CA SER A 23 14.18 -2.49 1.07
C SER A 23 14.42 -1.02 0.72
N GLN A 24 13.39 -0.36 0.19
CA GLN A 24 13.44 1.04 -0.23
C GLN A 24 12.79 1.99 0.77
N VAL A 25 11.71 1.56 1.44
CA VAL A 25 11.05 2.35 2.50
C VAL A 25 11.05 1.58 3.81
N HIS A 26 12.11 1.84 4.56
CA HIS A 26 12.24 1.39 5.93
C HIS A 26 12.99 2.42 6.77
N THR A 27 12.72 2.38 8.06
CA THR A 27 13.58 2.98 9.07
C THR A 27 14.42 1.89 9.73
N GLU A 28 15.18 2.22 10.77
CA GLU A 28 15.83 1.20 11.59
C GLU A 28 14.83 0.28 12.32
N TYR A 29 13.57 0.73 12.45
CA TYR A 29 12.58 0.15 13.34
C TYR A 29 11.35 -0.41 12.62
N SER A 30 10.85 0.24 11.59
CA SER A 30 9.63 -0.19 10.88
C SER A 30 9.77 -0.02 9.38
N SER A 31 8.95 -0.76 8.63
CA SER A 31 8.88 -0.73 7.17
C SER A 31 7.44 -0.88 6.69
N LEU A 32 7.21 -0.59 5.41
CA LEU A 32 5.95 -0.84 4.73
C LEU A 32 6.21 -1.18 3.27
N ARG A 33 5.21 -1.79 2.62
CA ARG A 33 5.16 -1.92 1.17
C ARG A 33 4.00 -1.09 0.63
N SER A 34 4.18 -0.52 -0.55
CA SER A 34 3.18 0.32 -1.18
C SER A 34 3.05 0.01 -2.67
N ILE A 35 1.81 -0.06 -3.17
CA ILE A 35 1.50 -0.05 -4.60
C ILE A 35 0.61 1.16 -4.86
N VAL A 36 1.01 2.01 -5.80
CA VAL A 36 0.19 3.12 -6.28
C VAL A 36 -0.51 2.68 -7.55
N VAL A 37 -1.84 2.72 -7.53
CA VAL A 37 -2.68 2.53 -8.73
C VAL A 37 -3.15 3.88 -9.25
N SER A 38 -3.30 3.98 -10.58
CA SER A 38 -3.65 5.23 -11.25
C SER A 38 -4.54 4.99 -12.48
N ASN A 39 -5.36 5.98 -12.85
CA ASN A 39 -6.09 5.96 -14.12
C ASN A 39 -5.15 6.21 -15.30
N PHE A 40 -5.63 5.93 -16.50
CA PHE A 40 -4.86 6.04 -17.73
C PHE A 40 -4.26 7.43 -17.94
N GLU A 41 -4.99 8.49 -17.61
CA GLU A 41 -4.53 9.89 -17.71
C GLU A 41 -3.67 10.33 -16.50
N GLU A 42 -3.47 9.44 -15.54
CA GLU A 42 -2.70 9.67 -14.31
C GLU A 42 -3.16 10.85 -13.44
N THR A 43 -4.43 11.23 -13.53
CA THR A 43 -5.03 12.31 -12.74
C THR A 43 -5.50 11.87 -11.36
N ILE A 44 -5.84 10.59 -11.18
CA ILE A 44 -6.25 9.98 -9.92
C ILE A 44 -5.17 8.98 -9.51
N LYS A 45 -4.55 9.20 -8.34
CA LYS A 45 -3.50 8.34 -7.78
C LYS A 45 -3.92 7.84 -6.41
N MET A 46 -3.94 6.52 -6.22
CA MET A 46 -4.31 5.89 -4.96
C MET A 46 -3.19 4.96 -4.47
N PRO A 47 -2.43 5.37 -3.43
CA PRO A 47 -1.48 4.50 -2.76
C PRO A 47 -2.21 3.45 -1.91
N ILE A 48 -1.77 2.20 -2.00
CA ILE A 48 -2.26 1.06 -1.23
C ILE A 48 -1.09 0.51 -0.43
N ASN A 49 -1.20 0.55 0.90
CA ASN A 49 -0.10 0.16 1.79
C ASN A 49 -0.39 -1.15 2.52
N GLU A 50 0.65 -1.93 2.82
CA GLU A 50 0.59 -3.04 3.76
C GLU A 50 1.76 -2.99 4.76
N PRO A 51 1.56 -3.51 5.99
CA PRO A 51 2.65 -3.59 6.95
C PRO A 51 3.75 -4.53 6.45
N ALA A 52 4.99 -4.14 6.66
CA ALA A 52 6.15 -4.97 6.37
C ALA A 52 7.00 -5.20 7.63
N VAL A 53 7.96 -6.12 7.53
CA VAL A 53 8.74 -6.60 8.68
C VAL A 53 9.75 -5.55 9.12
N GLY A 54 9.72 -5.20 10.41
CA GLY A 54 10.69 -4.33 11.06
C GLY A 54 10.94 -4.75 12.50
N LYS A 55 11.93 -4.14 13.18
CA LYS A 55 12.24 -4.39 14.60
C LYS A 55 11.08 -4.00 15.53
N ARG A 56 10.21 -3.08 15.12
CA ARG A 56 9.01 -2.58 15.81
C ARG A 56 7.81 -2.69 14.89
N LYS A 57 6.62 -2.63 15.48
CA LYS A 57 5.34 -2.68 14.74
C LYS A 57 5.31 -1.59 13.67
N SER A 58 4.89 -1.96 12.46
CA SER A 58 4.67 -1.02 11.35
C SER A 58 3.50 -0.10 11.65
N GLN A 59 3.63 1.19 11.29
CA GLN A 59 2.54 2.16 11.42
C GLN A 59 1.26 1.74 10.69
N ILE A 60 1.37 0.93 9.63
CA ILE A 60 0.19 0.40 8.91
C ILE A 60 -0.53 -0.66 9.75
N GLN A 61 0.21 -1.48 10.50
CA GLN A 61 -0.41 -2.46 11.41
C GLN A 61 -1.12 -1.75 12.56
N GLU A 62 -0.55 -0.64 13.07
CA GLU A 62 -1.22 0.18 14.08
C GLU A 62 -2.59 0.67 13.57
N TYR A 63 -2.66 1.21 12.35
CA TYR A 63 -3.95 1.59 11.74
C TYR A 63 -4.93 0.42 11.73
N VAL A 64 -4.52 -0.75 11.23
CA VAL A 64 -5.40 -1.92 11.14
C VAL A 64 -5.92 -2.35 12.51
N ASP A 65 -5.09 -2.26 13.56
CA ASP A 65 -5.50 -2.63 14.91
C ASP A 65 -6.51 -1.63 15.51
N TYR A 66 -6.30 -0.33 15.30
CA TYR A 66 -7.21 0.71 15.79
C TYR A 66 -8.55 0.71 15.04
N TYR A 67 -8.51 0.53 13.72
CA TYR A 67 -9.71 0.57 12.86
C TYR A 67 -10.31 -0.82 12.60
N SER A 68 -9.73 -1.87 13.20
CA SER A 68 -10.17 -3.28 13.07
C SER A 68 -10.24 -3.79 11.62
N GLY A 69 -9.42 -3.25 10.71
CA GLY A 69 -9.44 -3.63 9.30
C GLY A 69 -8.73 -2.68 8.35
N ALA A 70 -8.87 -2.94 7.06
CA ALA A 70 -8.41 -2.06 5.99
C ALA A 70 -9.34 -0.83 5.88
N GLY A 71 -8.77 0.31 5.51
CA GLY A 71 -9.50 1.57 5.37
C GLY A 71 -8.66 2.65 4.69
N VAL A 72 -9.21 3.87 4.66
CA VAL A 72 -8.57 5.08 4.12
C VAL A 72 -7.88 5.86 5.22
#